data_AF-A0A2H1X272-F1
#
_entry.id   AF-A0A2H1X272-F1
#
_cell.length_a   1.000
_cell.length_b   1.000
_cell.length_c   1.000
_cell.angle_alpha   90.00
_cell.angle_beta   90.00
_cell.angle_gamma   90.00
#
_symmetry.space_group_name_H-M   'P 1'
#
loop_
_entity.id
_entity.type
_entity.pdbx_description
1 polymer ?
#
loop_
_entity_poly.entity_id
_entity_poly.type
_entity_poly.pdbx_seq_one_letter_code
_entity_poly.pdbx_strand_id
1 'polypeptide(L)'
;GASIMSNMDFSTIDAHDKVIAALDGTKVDVVLSDMAPSATGVKELDKDRIIGLCYMAIRFAALVSKVDGNLLFKVWDGKEVPILEMDLQRFYKNIKIMKPMASRSESSEKFILARGFRGIQRPLRNGRWGE
;
A
#
# COMPACT_ATOMS: atom_id res chain seq x y z
N GLY A 1 8.62 3.78 21.81
CA GLY A 1 9.46 4.82 21.18
C GLY A 1 9.09 4.95 19.71
N ALA A 2 9.75 5.85 18.98
CA ALA A 2 9.61 5.98 17.53
C ALA A 2 11.01 5.96 16.89
N SER A 3 11.16 5.22 15.80
CA SER A 3 12.38 5.21 14.99
C SER A 3 12.12 5.99 13.71
N ILE A 4 12.94 7.00 13.45
CA ILE A 4 12.80 7.86 12.27
C ILE A 4 13.97 7.58 11.32
N MET A 5 13.63 7.49 10.05
CA MET A 5 14.48 7.05 8.96
C MET A 5 14.44 8.13 7.86
N SER A 6 15.30 9.14 7.98
CA SER A 6 15.31 10.33 7.12
C SER A 6 16.20 10.17 5.89
N ASN A 7 16.00 11.04 4.89
CA ASN A 7 16.79 11.11 3.66
C ASN A 7 16.84 9.79 2.86
N MET A 8 15.72 9.09 2.81
CA MET A 8 15.56 7.88 2.00
C MET A 8 14.43 8.04 1.01
N ASP A 9 14.63 7.42 -0.15
CA ASP A 9 13.61 7.30 -1.17
C ASP A 9 12.99 5.89 -1.10
N PHE A 10 11.72 5.83 -0.71
CA PHE A 10 10.96 4.59 -0.65
C PHE A 10 10.86 3.89 -2.02
N SER A 11 11.12 4.59 -3.12
CA SER A 11 11.19 3.98 -4.45
C SER A 11 12.36 2.99 -4.61
N THR A 12 13.32 3.02 -3.69
CA THR A 12 14.56 2.24 -3.75
C THR A 12 14.52 0.98 -2.89
N ILE A 13 15.27 -0.04 -3.31
CA ILE A 13 15.41 -1.30 -2.56
C ILE A 13 16.15 -1.06 -1.23
N ASP A 14 17.16 -0.20 -1.21
CA ASP A 14 17.93 0.12 0.02
C ASP A 14 17.03 0.66 1.15
N ALA A 15 16.05 1.50 0.81
CA ALA A 15 15.09 2.00 1.79
C ALA A 15 14.22 0.87 2.36
N HIS A 16 13.74 -0.05 1.52
CA HIS A 16 12.98 -1.21 1.98
C HIS A 16 13.81 -2.12 2.88
N ASP A 17 15.04 -2.44 2.49
CA ASP A 17 15.94 -3.34 3.22
C ASP A 17 16.28 -2.78 4.60
N LYS A 18 16.50 -1.47 4.71
CA LYS A 18 16.72 -0.80 6.01
C LYS A 18 15.51 -0.91 6.93
N VAL A 19 14.30 -0.70 6.42
CA VAL A 19 13.08 -0.86 7.24
C VAL A 19 12.92 -2.32 7.66
N ILE A 20 13.11 -3.27 6.74
CA ILE A 20 13.01 -4.71 7.03
C ILE A 20 14.04 -5.14 8.07
N ALA A 21 15.28 -4.67 7.97
CA ALA A 21 16.32 -4.94 8.95
C ALA A 21 15.97 -4.36 10.33
N ALA A 22 15.43 -3.14 10.38
CA ALA A 22 15.00 -2.51 11.63
C ALA A 22 13.79 -3.20 12.30
N LEU A 23 12.99 -3.94 11.54
CA LEU A 23 11.91 -4.76 12.09
C LEU A 23 12.42 -6.06 12.73
N ASP A 24 13.65 -6.49 12.43
CA ASP A 24 14.30 -7.67 13.02
C ASP A 24 13.41 -8.93 13.02
N GLY A 25 12.82 -9.22 11.86
CA GLY A 25 11.89 -10.35 11.69
C GLY A 25 10.48 -10.15 12.25
N THR A 26 10.24 -9.07 13.00
CA THR A 26 8.91 -8.71 13.50
C THR A 26 7.98 -8.32 12.36
N LYS A 27 6.78 -8.90 12.35
CA LYS A 27 5.73 -8.56 11.38
C LYS A 27 4.85 -7.42 11.91
N VAL A 28 4.45 -6.51 11.03
CA VAL A 28 3.72 -5.29 11.42
C VAL A 28 2.21 -5.48 11.37
N ASP A 29 1.52 -4.84 12.31
CA ASP A 29 0.05 -4.77 12.35
C ASP A 29 -0.52 -3.88 11.24
N VAL A 30 0.18 -2.79 10.91
CA VAL A 30 -0.31 -1.76 10.00
C VAL A 30 0.85 -1.19 9.18
N VAL A 31 0.63 -1.04 7.87
CA VAL A 31 1.44 -0.19 6.99
C VAL A 31 0.60 1.02 6.59
N LEU A 32 1.16 2.22 6.77
CA LEU A 32 0.53 3.48 6.39
C LEU A 32 1.40 4.17 5.34
N SER A 33 0.80 4.62 4.23
CA SER A 33 1.49 5.39 3.20
C SER A 33 0.70 6.66 2.87
N ASP A 34 1.31 7.81 3.12
CA ASP A 34 0.80 9.11 2.66
C ASP A 34 1.66 9.69 1.52
N MET A 35 2.29 8.81 0.75
CA MET A 35 3.15 9.23 -0.36
C MET A 35 2.33 9.86 -1.49
N ALA A 36 2.87 10.91 -2.10
CA ALA A 36 2.42 11.48 -3.36
C ALA A 36 3.65 11.89 -4.19
N PRO A 37 3.61 11.72 -5.52
CA PRO A 37 4.69 12.20 -6.36
C PRO A 37 4.67 13.73 -6.42
N SER A 38 5.82 14.35 -6.74
CA SER A 38 5.85 15.76 -7.13
C SER A 38 4.97 15.96 -8.36
N ALA A 39 4.04 16.92 -8.28
CA ALA A 39 3.15 17.25 -9.38
C ALA A 39 3.94 17.84 -10.56
N THR A 40 3.76 17.24 -11.73
CA THR A 40 4.32 17.76 -12.99
C THR A 40 3.39 18.77 -13.65
N GLY A 41 2.12 18.78 -13.26
CA GLY A 41 1.06 19.54 -13.92
C GLY A 41 0.39 18.79 -15.07
N VAL A 42 0.96 17.65 -15.49
CA VAL A 42 0.33 16.75 -16.46
C VAL A 42 -0.48 15.71 -15.70
N LYS A 43 -1.80 15.94 -15.63
CA LYS A 43 -2.73 15.14 -14.80
C LYS A 43 -2.61 13.63 -14.98
N GLU A 44 -2.45 13.17 -16.22
CA GLU A 44 -2.35 11.73 -16.52
C GLU A 44 -1.03 11.14 -15.99
N LEU A 45 0.09 11.81 -16.26
CA LEU A 45 1.40 11.40 -15.74
C LEU A 45 1.44 11.42 -14.20
N ASP A 46 0.85 12.45 -13.60
CA ASP A 46 0.75 12.57 -12.15
C ASP A 46 -0.07 11.41 -11.55
N LYS A 47 -1.18 11.03 -12.20
CA LYS A 47 -1.97 9.85 -11.84
C LYS A 47 -1.17 8.55 -11.96
N ASP A 48 -0.48 8.34 -13.08
CA ASP A 48 0.30 7.11 -13.26
C ASP A 48 1.40 6.97 -12.19
N ARG A 49 2.04 8.09 -11.81
CA ARG A 49 3.06 8.12 -10.76
C ARG A 49 2.51 7.76 -9.38
N ILE A 50 1.34 8.31 -8.98
CA ILE A 50 0.75 7.95 -7.69
C ILE A 50 0.31 6.48 -7.66
N ILE A 51 -0.18 5.95 -8.78
CA ILE A 51 -0.52 4.53 -8.90
C ILE A 51 0.72 3.64 -8.76
N GLY A 52 1.85 4.04 -9.35
CA GLY A 52 3.14 3.40 -9.11
C GLY A 52 3.48 3.32 -7.62
N LEU A 53 3.39 4.44 -6.89
CA LEU A 53 3.63 4.49 -5.44
C LEU A 53 2.66 3.60 -4.65
N CYS A 54 1.38 3.52 -5.06
CA CYS A 54 0.40 2.62 -4.44
C CYS A 54 0.85 1.16 -4.57
N TYR A 55 1.25 0.71 -5.76
CA TYR A 55 1.72 -0.67 -5.95
C TYR A 55 3.02 -0.96 -5.17
N MET A 56 3.90 0.02 -5.02
CA MET A 56 5.08 -0.11 -4.15
C MET A 56 4.68 -0.32 -2.69
N ALA A 57 3.74 0.47 -2.18
CA ALA A 57 3.22 0.31 -0.82
C ALA A 57 2.55 -1.05 -0.62
N ILE A 58 1.75 -1.52 -1.60
CA ILE A 58 1.12 -2.85 -1.59
C ILE A 58 2.18 -3.95 -1.52
N ARG A 59 3.21 -3.89 -2.38
CA ARG A 59 4.29 -4.88 -2.42
C ARG A 59 5.06 -4.90 -1.11
N PHE A 60 5.42 -3.73 -0.58
CA PHE A 60 6.13 -3.63 0.68
C PHE A 60 5.29 -4.19 1.84
N ALA A 61 4.01 -3.81 1.93
CA ALA A 61 3.10 -4.33 2.94
C ALA A 61 2.96 -5.85 2.89
N ALA A 62 2.92 -6.46 1.69
CA ALA A 62 2.88 -7.91 1.56
C ALA A 62 4.12 -8.61 2.14
N LEU A 63 5.28 -7.94 2.16
CA LEU A 63 6.53 -8.48 2.72
C LEU A 63 6.56 -8.39 4.24
N VAL A 64 6.08 -7.28 4.82
CA VAL A 64 6.28 -6.96 6.25
C VAL A 64 5.06 -7.21 7.13
N SER A 65 3.85 -7.25 6.57
CA SER A 65 2.62 -7.40 7.35
C SER A 65 2.47 -8.80 7.92
N LYS A 66 1.90 -8.87 9.13
CA LYS A 66 1.40 -10.14 9.68
C LYS A 66 0.07 -10.53 9.04
N VAL A 67 -0.34 -11.79 9.19
CA VAL A 67 -1.73 -12.20 8.91
C VAL A 67 -2.66 -11.36 9.78
N ASP A 68 -3.76 -10.93 9.19
CA ASP A 68 -4.71 -9.95 9.75
C ASP A 68 -4.20 -8.52 9.87
N GLY A 69 -3.00 -8.23 9.36
CA GLY A 69 -2.47 -6.87 9.24
C GLY A 69 -3.29 -6.00 8.27
N ASN A 70 -3.12 -4.68 8.39
CA ASN A 70 -3.84 -3.69 7.61
C ASN A 70 -2.88 -2.84 6.77
N LEU A 71 -3.39 -2.32 5.65
CA LEU A 71 -2.70 -1.36 4.80
C LEU A 71 -3.64 -0.17 4.55
N LEU A 72 -3.12 1.04 4.74
CA LEU A 72 -3.78 2.27 4.33
C LEU A 72 -2.82 3.03 3.42
N PHE A 73 -3.29 3.42 2.24
CA PHE A 73 -2.51 4.32 1.39
C PHE A 73 -3.36 5.38 0.71
N LYS A 74 -2.73 6.52 0.45
CA LYS A 74 -3.27 7.62 -0.32
C LYS A 74 -3.34 7.30 -1.81
N VAL A 75 -4.40 7.73 -2.47
CA VAL A 75 -4.61 7.68 -3.92
C VAL A 75 -5.34 8.94 -4.37
N TRP A 76 -5.24 9.27 -5.66
CA TRP A 76 -6.10 10.29 -6.27
C TRP A 76 -7.26 9.64 -6.99
N ASP A 77 -8.42 10.29 -6.93
CA ASP A 77 -9.62 9.81 -7.57
C ASP A 77 -9.43 9.65 -9.09
N GLY A 78 -9.85 8.51 -9.61
CA GLY A 78 -9.52 8.08 -10.96
C GLY A 78 -10.06 6.70 -11.30
N LYS A 79 -9.95 6.35 -12.58
CA LYS A 79 -10.37 5.07 -13.15
C LYS A 79 -9.55 3.89 -12.62
N GLU A 80 -8.40 4.17 -12.01
CA GLU A 80 -7.44 3.21 -11.48
C GLU A 80 -7.83 2.76 -10.06
N VAL A 81 -8.64 3.53 -9.33
CA VAL A 81 -9.06 3.21 -7.96
C VAL A 81 -9.82 1.88 -7.87
N PRO A 82 -10.83 1.59 -8.74
CA PRO A 82 -11.49 0.29 -8.75
C PRO A 82 -10.55 -0.88 -9.08
N ILE A 83 -9.52 -0.64 -9.90
CA ILE A 83 -8.53 -1.67 -10.27
C ILE A 83 -7.67 -2.01 -9.06
N LEU A 84 -7.18 -1.00 -8.34
CA LEU A 84 -6.43 -1.19 -7.09
C LEU A 84 -7.28 -1.92 -6.03
N GLU A 85 -8.56 -1.57 -5.90
CA GLU A 85 -9.48 -2.26 -5.00
C GLU A 85 -9.60 -3.76 -5.35
N MET A 86 -9.83 -4.07 -6.63
CA MET A 86 -9.91 -5.46 -7.11
C MET A 86 -8.62 -6.25 -6.85
N ASP A 87 -7.46 -5.64 -7.11
CA ASP A 87 -6.17 -6.28 -6.84
C ASP A 87 -5.97 -6.56 -5.35
N LEU A 88 -6.34 -5.60 -4.48
CA LEU A 88 -6.25 -5.75 -3.03
C LEU A 88 -7.19 -6.82 -2.47
N GLN A 89 -8.38 -7.01 -3.05
CA GLN A 89 -9.34 -8.04 -2.61
C GLN A 89 -8.73 -9.45 -2.65
N ARG A 90 -7.73 -9.70 -3.50
CA ARG A 90 -6.98 -10.96 -3.55
C ARG A 90 -6.18 -11.22 -2.28
N PHE A 91 -5.68 -10.16 -1.63
CA PHE A 91 -4.76 -10.25 -0.49
C PHE A 91 -5.40 -9.87 0.85
N TYR A 92 -6.51 -9.12 0.86
CA TYR A 92 -7.13 -8.60 2.08
C TYR A 92 -8.63 -8.93 2.19
N LYS A 93 -9.09 -9.17 3.42
CA LYS A 93 -10.49 -9.52 3.76
C LYS A 93 -11.52 -8.45 3.38
N ASN A 94 -11.19 -7.18 3.62
CA ASN A 94 -12.11 -6.07 3.40
C ASN A 94 -11.37 -4.85 2.85
N ILE A 95 -11.91 -4.26 1.78
CA ILE A 95 -11.38 -3.02 1.20
C ILE A 95 -12.42 -1.92 1.39
N LYS A 96 -11.97 -0.74 1.80
CA LYS A 96 -12.82 0.44 1.93
C LYS A 96 -12.11 1.66 1.36
N ILE A 97 -12.75 2.34 0.42
CA ILE A 97 -12.30 3.63 -0.10
C ILE A 97 -12.94 4.73 0.77
N MET A 98 -12.13 5.70 1.21
CA MET A 98 -12.58 6.78 2.10
C MET A 98 -12.00 8.11 1.67
N LYS A 99 -12.81 9.17 1.69
CA LYS A 99 -12.32 10.55 1.66
C LYS A 99 -12.19 11.05 3.11
N PRO A 100 -11.02 11.52 3.55
CA PRO A 100 -10.86 12.04 4.91
C PRO A 100 -11.77 13.25 5.13
N MET A 101 -12.37 13.38 6.32
CA MET A 101 -13.12 14.59 6.68
C MET A 101 -12.25 15.85 6.67
N ALA A 102 -10.95 15.69 6.94
CA ALA A 102 -9.97 16.78 6.90
C ALA A 102 -9.52 17.16 5.48
N SER A 103 -9.90 16.38 4.45
CA SER A 103 -9.58 16.71 3.07
C SER A 103 -10.44 17.90 2.63
N ARG A 104 -9.82 18.86 1.94
CA ARG A 104 -10.55 19.93 1.27
C ARG A 104 -11.52 19.36 0.23
N SER A 105 -12.62 20.05 -0.02
CA SER A 105 -13.66 19.58 -0.94
C SER A 105 -13.11 19.45 -2.37
N GLU A 106 -12.26 20.39 -2.79
CA GLU A 106 -11.62 20.44 -4.10
C GLU A 106 -10.51 19.40 -4.32
N SER A 107 -10.03 18.73 -3.26
CA SER A 107 -8.98 17.72 -3.39
C SER A 107 -9.54 16.43 -4.00
N SER A 108 -8.81 15.87 -4.97
CA SER A 108 -9.04 14.53 -5.50
C SER A 108 -8.53 13.41 -4.59
N GLU A 109 -8.00 13.73 -3.42
CA GLU A 109 -7.42 12.75 -2.50
C GLU A 109 -8.49 11.81 -1.90
N LYS A 110 -8.17 10.52 -1.96
CA LYS A 110 -8.87 9.43 -1.29
C LYS A 110 -7.82 8.55 -0.60
N PHE A 111 -8.27 7.72 0.32
CA PHE A 111 -7.48 6.66 0.91
C PHE A 111 -8.15 5.32 0.67
N ILE A 112 -7.36 4.29 0.42
CA ILE A 112 -7.83 2.91 0.38
C ILE A 112 -7.35 2.21 1.65
N LEU A 113 -8.31 1.75 2.46
CA LEU A 113 -8.07 0.93 3.64
C LEU A 113 -8.30 -0.54 3.28
N ALA A 114 -7.23 -1.32 3.24
CA ALA A 114 -7.26 -2.76 3.07
C ALA A 114 -7.03 -3.45 4.42
N ARG A 115 -7.98 -4.27 4.87
CA ARG A 115 -7.98 -4.89 6.20
C ARG A 115 -7.92 -6.39 6.13
N GLY A 116 -7.21 -6.98 7.08
CA GLY A 116 -7.15 -8.42 7.24
C GLY A 116 -6.32 -9.10 6.16
N PHE A 117 -5.01 -8.84 6.14
CA PHE A 117 -4.09 -9.47 5.21
C PHE A 117 -4.12 -11.00 5.34
N ARG A 118 -4.33 -11.71 4.23
CA ARG A 118 -4.45 -13.18 4.20
C ARG A 118 -3.10 -13.90 4.15
N GLY A 119 -2.00 -13.16 4.00
CA GLY A 119 -0.68 -13.72 3.69
C GLY A 119 -0.48 -13.92 2.19
N ILE A 120 0.79 -14.03 1.77
CA ILE A 120 1.12 -14.42 0.41
C ILE A 120 0.87 -15.93 0.30
N GLN A 121 -0.23 -16.32 -0.34
CA GLN A 121 -0.47 -17.72 -0.67
C GLN A 121 0.68 -18.20 -1.55
N ARG A 122 1.50 -19.11 -1.05
CA ARG A 122 2.41 -19.85 -1.92
C ARG A 122 1.54 -20.70 -2.84
N PRO A 123 1.87 -20.81 -4.14
CA PRO A 123 1.30 -21.87 -4.95
C PRO A 123 1.57 -23.18 -4.20
N LEU A 124 0.52 -23.94 -3.90
CA LEU A 124 0.68 -25.25 -3.31
C LEU A 124 1.57 -26.06 -4.25
N ARG A 125 2.59 -26.71 -3.69
CA ARG A 125 3.64 -27.44 -4.41
C ARG A 125 3.08 -28.47 -5.42
N ASN A 126 1.79 -28.82 -5.31
CA ASN A 126 1.11 -29.88 -6.05
C ASN A 126 -0.23 -29.46 -6.73
N GLY A 127 -0.50 -28.15 -6.91
CA GLY A 127 -1.57 -27.70 -7.84
C GLY A 127 -3.03 -28.04 -7.51
N ARG A 128 -3.41 -28.26 -6.24
CA ARG A 128 -4.82 -28.42 -5.83
C ARG A 128 -5.20 -27.36 -4.80
N TRP A 129 -6.28 -26.61 -5.07
CA TRP A 129 -6.86 -25.67 -4.10
C TRP A 129 -7.60 -26.45 -3.02
N GLY A 130 -7.26 -26.23 -1.75
CA GLY A 130 -7.96 -26.79 -0.59
C GLY A 130 -9.14 -25.91 -0.19
N GLU A 131 -10.16 -26.59 0.34
CA GLU A 131 -11.56 -26.20 0.60
C GLU A 131 -11.81 -24.83 1.25
#